data_AF-A0AAW9RU57-F1
#
_entry.id   AF-A0AAW9RU57-F1
#
_cell.length_a   1.000
_cell.length_b   1.000
_cell.length_c   1.000
_cell.angle_alpha   90.00
_cell.angle_beta   90.00
_cell.angle_gamma   90.00
#
_symmetry.space_group_name_H-M   'P 1'
#
loop_
_entity.id
_entity.type
_entity.pdbx_description
1 polymer ?
#
loop_
_entity_poly.entity_id
_entity_poly.type
_entity_poly.pdbx_seq_one_letter_code
_entity_poly.pdbx_strand_id
1 'polypeptide(L)'
;MPGTQPERQLLHLVFGGKLNDIESVEFEDLETLDIVGVYPNYAKAYDAWKAAAQRTVDDAETRYFIVHLHRLLDPEVSAPPKPGAS
;
A
#
# COMPACT_ATOMS: atom_id res chain seq x y z
N MET A 1 -21.29 21.52 18.01
CA MET A 1 -21.18 20.17 17.42
C MET A 1 -19.81 20.07 16.76
N PRO A 2 -18.85 19.29 17.28
CA PRO A 2 -17.62 19.05 16.53
C PRO A 2 -18.00 18.22 15.31
N GLY A 3 -17.84 18.80 14.12
CA GLY A 3 -18.05 18.09 12.87
C GLY A 3 -17.05 16.96 12.78
N THR A 4 -17.54 15.73 12.76
CA THR A 4 -16.79 14.56 12.32
C THR A 4 -16.35 14.84 10.90
N GLN A 5 -15.13 15.36 10.71
CA GLN A 5 -14.53 15.32 9.40
C GLN A 5 -14.53 13.85 8.98
N PRO A 6 -15.04 13.51 7.79
CA PRO A 6 -15.02 12.12 7.34
C PRO A 6 -13.55 11.69 7.39
N GLU A 7 -13.21 10.82 8.35
CA GLU A 7 -11.87 10.26 8.42
C GLU A 7 -11.62 9.64 7.06
N ARG A 8 -10.75 10.30 6.30
CA ARG A 8 -10.51 9.99 4.90
C ARG A 8 -10.23 8.50 4.86
N GLN A 9 -11.09 7.72 4.20
CA GLN A 9 -10.96 6.27 4.16
C GLN A 9 -9.74 5.93 3.30
N LEU A 10 -8.57 6.03 3.90
CA LEU A 10 -7.31 5.73 3.25
C LEU A 10 -7.16 4.22 3.27
N LEU A 11 -7.58 3.57 2.20
CA LEU A 11 -7.37 2.14 2.03
C LEU A 11 -5.88 1.87 1.79
N HIS A 12 -5.34 0.92 2.55
CA HIS A 12 -3.95 0.47 2.46
C HIS A 12 -3.95 -0.99 2.04
N LEU A 13 -3.37 -1.31 0.89
CA LEU A 13 -3.20 -2.68 0.44
C LEU A 13 -1.82 -3.17 0.84
N VAL A 14 -1.76 -4.34 1.45
CA VAL A 14 -0.53 -5.04 1.78
C VAL A 14 -0.41 -6.26 0.89
N PHE A 15 0.69 -6.35 0.15
CA PHE A 15 1.01 -7.47 -0.72
C PHE A 15 2.51 -7.68 -0.74
N GLY A 16 2.95 -8.86 -1.16
CA GLY A 16 4.36 -9.19 -1.29
C GLY A 16 4.58 -10.36 -2.20
N GLY A 17 5.83 -10.69 -2.43
CA GLY A 17 6.21 -11.79 -3.30
C GLY A 17 7.70 -11.83 -3.48
N LYS A 18 8.14 -12.82 -4.27
CA LYS A 18 9.53 -13.02 -4.60
C LYS A 18 10.00 -11.94 -5.56
N LEU A 19 11.07 -11.24 -5.21
CA LEU A 19 11.70 -10.25 -6.06
C LEU A 19 12.70 -10.91 -7.00
N ASN A 20 12.82 -10.38 -8.20
CA ASN A 20 13.83 -10.81 -9.17
C ASN A 20 15.25 -10.43 -8.70
N ASP A 21 15.36 -9.35 -7.91
CA ASP A 21 16.61 -8.90 -7.28
C ASP A 21 16.28 -8.25 -5.92
N ILE A 22 17.14 -8.47 -4.92
CA ILE A 22 17.04 -7.91 -3.57
C ILE A 22 17.12 -6.36 -3.60
N GLU A 23 17.80 -5.80 -4.60
CA GLU A 23 17.92 -4.35 -4.82
C GLU A 23 16.79 -3.76 -5.67
N SER A 24 16.02 -4.61 -6.37
CA SER A 24 14.91 -4.20 -7.22
C SER A 24 13.57 -4.22 -6.47
N VAL A 25 12.58 -3.55 -7.05
CA VAL A 25 11.16 -3.65 -6.65
C VAL A 25 10.34 -4.41 -7.68
N GLU A 26 11.01 -5.09 -8.61
CA GLU A 26 10.39 -5.95 -9.61
C GLU A 26 10.21 -7.37 -9.06
N PHE A 27 8.96 -7.83 -9.08
CA PHE A 27 8.62 -9.19 -8.71
C PHE A 27 9.03 -10.16 -9.81
N GLU A 28 9.59 -11.31 -9.43
CA GLU A 28 9.95 -12.39 -10.35
C GLU A 28 8.70 -12.95 -11.04
N ASP A 29 7.62 -13.10 -10.27
CA ASP A 29 6.36 -13.63 -10.74
C ASP A 29 5.17 -12.87 -10.13
N LEU A 30 4.30 -12.37 -11.00
CA LEU A 30 3.11 -11.61 -10.63
C LEU A 30 1.92 -12.52 -10.31
N GLU A 31 1.91 -13.76 -10.78
CA GLU A 31 0.83 -14.72 -10.52
C GLU A 31 0.91 -15.30 -9.11
N THR A 32 2.12 -15.39 -8.55
CA THR A 32 2.40 -15.92 -7.20
C THR A 32 2.48 -14.83 -6.13
N LEU A 33 2.06 -13.60 -6.43
CA LEU A 33 1.97 -12.53 -5.44
C LEU A 33 1.07 -12.91 -4.26
N ASP A 34 1.61 -12.77 -3.06
CA ASP A 34 0.89 -12.96 -1.80
C ASP A 34 0.15 -11.66 -1.43
N ILE A 35 -1.17 -11.70 -1.49
CA ILE A 35 -2.03 -10.59 -1.06
C ILE A 35 -2.43 -10.82 0.39
N VAL A 36 -1.78 -10.09 1.30
CA VAL A 36 -2.04 -10.14 2.75
C VAL A 36 -3.41 -9.53 3.09
N GLY A 37 -3.82 -8.48 2.37
CA GLY A 37 -5.16 -7.89 2.49
C GLY A 37 -5.21 -6.37 2.42
N VAL A 38 -6.43 -5.82 2.58
CA VAL A 38 -6.70 -4.37 2.55
C VAL A 38 -7.13 -3.89 3.93
N TYR A 39 -6.53 -2.81 4.39
CA TYR A 39 -6.68 -2.28 5.73
C TYR A 39 -7.16 -0.82 5.73
N PRO A 40 -7.96 -0.41 6.73
CA PRO A 40 -8.59 0.92 6.76
C PRO A 40 -7.64 2.04 7.25
N ASN A 41 -6.45 1.70 7.73
CA ASN A 41 -5.45 2.68 8.18
C ASN A 41 -4.03 2.09 8.10
N TYR A 42 -3.03 2.98 8.15
CA TYR A 42 -1.63 2.60 8.05
C TYR A 42 -1.17 1.70 9.21
N ALA A 43 -1.63 1.95 10.44
CA ALA A 43 -1.21 1.17 11.60
C ALA A 43 -1.58 -0.32 11.45
N LYS A 44 -2.82 -0.63 11.07
CA LYS A 44 -3.26 -2.01 10.82
C LYS A 44 -2.55 -2.64 9.62
N ALA A 45 -2.29 -1.85 8.57
CA ALA A 45 -1.52 -2.32 7.41
C ALA A 45 -0.08 -2.66 7.80
N TYR A 46 0.55 -1.84 8.64
CA TYR A 46 1.91 -2.03 9.14
C TYR A 46 2.02 -3.28 10.01
N ASP A 47 1.06 -3.52 10.90
CA ASP A 47 1.03 -4.74 11.71
C ASP A 47 0.92 -6.00 10.84
N ALA A 48 0.05 -5.96 9.82
CA ALA A 48 -0.11 -7.07 8.87
C ALA A 48 1.15 -7.29 8.01
N TRP A 49 1.75 -6.21 7.50
CA TRP A 49 3.01 -6.24 6.77
C TRP A 49 4.14 -6.82 7.62
N LYS A 50 4.26 -6.38 8.87
CA LYS A 50 5.28 -6.87 9.80
C LYS A 50 5.11 -8.36 10.07
N ALA A 51 3.88 -8.81 10.30
CA ALA A 51 3.59 -10.23 10.49
C ALA A 51 3.90 -11.06 9.23
N ALA A 52 3.60 -10.54 8.03
CA ALA A 52 3.92 -11.20 6.78
C ALA A 52 5.43 -11.28 6.52
N ALA A 53 6.15 -10.16 6.66
CA ALA A 53 7.59 -10.09 6.51
C ALA A 53 8.35 -10.94 7.53
N GLN A 54 7.83 -11.08 8.76
CA GLN A 54 8.41 -11.96 9.78
C GLN A 54 8.23 -13.45 9.43
N ARG A 55 7.17 -13.83 8.71
CA ARG A 55 6.96 -15.23 8.28
C ARG A 55 7.88 -15.63 7.13
N THR A 56 8.34 -14.68 6.33
CA THR A 56 9.17 -14.93 5.15
C THR A 56 10.66 -14.63 5.39
N VAL A 57 11.10 -14.55 6.65
CA VAL A 57 12.50 -14.31 7.01
C VAL A 57 13.44 -15.39 6.45
N ASP A 58 12.95 -16.62 6.30
CA ASP A 58 13.70 -17.74 5.74
C ASP A 58 13.79 -17.67 4.20
N ASP A 59 12.96 -16.84 3.55
CA ASP A 59 12.88 -16.67 2.11
C ASP A 59 13.48 -15.29 1.72
N ALA A 60 14.80 -15.27 1.52
CA ALA A 60 15.61 -14.06 1.42
C ALA A 60 15.21 -13.10 0.29
N GLU A 61 14.46 -13.58 -0.70
CA GLU A 61 14.02 -12.81 -1.86
C GLU A 61 12.57 -12.35 -1.74
N THR A 62 11.85 -12.78 -0.70
CA THR A 62 10.45 -12.41 -0.50
C THR A 62 10.31 -11.10 0.26
N ARG A 63 9.65 -10.11 -0.36
CA ARG A 63 9.45 -8.79 0.22
C ARG A 63 8.00 -8.34 0.14
N TYR A 64 7.54 -7.72 1.24
CA TYR A 64 6.19 -7.15 1.33
C TYR A 64 6.22 -5.63 1.26
N PHE A 65 5.17 -5.06 0.69
CA PHE A 65 4.96 -3.64 0.46
C PHE A 65 3.59 -3.21 0.96
N ILE A 66 3.49 -1.94 1.37
CA ILE A 66 2.24 -1.29 1.75
C ILE A 66 1.98 -0.17 0.73
N VAL A 67 0.87 -0.24 0.01
CA VAL A 67 0.48 0.78 -0.97
C VAL A 67 -0.80 1.49 -0.57
N HIS A 68 -0.84 2.78 -0.90
CA HIS A 68 -1.93 3.69 -0.58
C HIS A 68 -2.92 3.75 -1.76
N LEU A 69 -3.96 2.92 -1.75
CA LEU A 69 -4.93 2.83 -2.85
C LEU A 69 -5.70 4.13 -3.08
N HIS A 70 -5.89 4.92 -2.01
CA HIS A 70 -6.62 6.19 -2.07
C HIS A 70 -5.97 7.26 -2.97
N ARG A 71 -4.69 7.13 -3.33
CA ARG A 71 -4.00 8.07 -4.24
C ARG A 71 -4.21 7.73 -5.71
N LEU A 72 -4.64 6.50 -6.00
CA LEU A 72 -4.80 5.95 -7.35
C LEU A 72 -6.24 6.06 -7.89
N LEU A 73 -7.23 6.11 -7.00
CA LEU A 73 -8.65 6.16 -7.35
C LEU A 73 -9.17 7.58 -7.69
N ASP A 74 -8.41 8.62 -7.36
CA ASP A 74 -8.82 10.01 -7.60
C ASP A 74 -7.67 10.83 -8.20
N PRO A 75 -7.45 10.78 -9.53
CA PRO A 75 -6.40 11.55 -10.19
C PRO A 75 -6.61 13.07 -10.08
N GLU A 76 -7.80 13.55 -9.72
CA GLU A 76 -8.09 14.97 -9.56
C GLU A 76 -7.56 15.55 -8.24
N VAL A 77 -7.30 14.73 -7.22
CA VAL A 77 -6.74 15.19 -5.93
C VAL A 77 -5.25 15.55 -6.04
N SER A 78 -4.57 15.10 -7.11
CA SER A 78 -3.15 15.43 -7.37
C SER A 78 -2.94 16.56 -8.37
N ALA A 79 -4.00 17.15 -8.93
CA ALA A 79 -3.86 18.34 -9.77
C ALA A 79 -3.65 19.57 -8.86
N PRO A 80 -2.56 20.35 -9.04
CA PRO A 80 -2.49 21.66 -8.40
C PRO A 80 -3.72 22.49 -8.83
N PRO A 81 -4.31 23.29 -7.93
CA PRO A 81 -5.48 24.11 -8.27
C PRO A 81 -5.14 24.97 -9.49
N LYS A 82 -5.94 24.85 -10.54
CA LYS A 82 -5.79 25.68 -11.75
C LYS A 82 -5.94 27.14 -11.33
N PRO A 83 -4.92 28.00 -11.55
CA PRO A 83 -5.07 29.43 -11.28
C PRO A 83 -5.96 30.02 -12.36
N GLY A 84 -7.22 30.35 -12.03
CA GLY A 84 -8.08 31.07 -12.98
C GLY A 84 -9.59 30.86 -12.87
N ALA A 85 -10.14 30.51 -11.71
CA ALA A 85 -11.58 30.63 -11.47
C ALA A 85 -11.84 31.59 -10.30
N SER A 86 -11.74 32.88 -10.61
CA SER A 86 -12.41 33.97 -9.89
C SER A 86 -13.16 34.81 -10.92
#